data_AF-A0A6N8F4L9-F1
#
_entry.id   AF-A0A6N8F4L9-F1
#
_cell.length_a   1.000
_cell.length_b   1.000
_cell.length_c   1.000
_cell.angle_alpha   90.00
_cell.angle_beta   90.00
_cell.angle_gamma   90.00
#
_symmetry.space_group_name_H-M   'P 1'
#
loop_
_entity.id
_entity.type
_entity.pdbx_description
1 polymer ?
#
loop_
_entity_poly.entity_id
_entity_poly.type
_entity_poly.pdbx_seq_one_letter_code
_entity_poly.pdbx_strand_id
1 'polypeptide(L)' 'MNNKTSKNNLKIVGSGHDSVVIWNPWKEGAKKMNDFDDDGFIEMICVEMANTKKLS' A
#
# COMPACT_ATOMS: atom_id res chain seq x y z
N MET A 1 -20.57 11.38 -15.52
CA MET A 1 -19.83 10.37 -14.73
C MET A 1 -19.89 10.80 -13.27
N ASN A 2 -20.76 10.17 -12.48
CA ASN A 2 -20.99 10.55 -11.08
C ASN A 2 -19.93 9.87 -10.22
N ASN A 3 -18.84 10.58 -9.92
CA ASN A 3 -17.77 10.06 -9.08
C ASN A 3 -18.19 10.15 -7.61
N LYS A 4 -19.00 9.19 -7.18
CA LYS A 4 -19.50 9.09 -5.80
C LYS A 4 -18.46 8.34 -4.98
N THR A 5 -17.38 9.03 -4.58
CA THR A 5 -16.40 8.48 -3.65
C THR A 5 -17.11 8.18 -2.34
N SER A 6 -17.35 6.91 -2.03
CA SER A 6 -17.84 6.51 -0.71
C SER A 6 -16.84 7.01 0.33
N LYS A 7 -17.27 7.80 1.31
CA LYS A 7 -16.42 8.25 2.43
C LYS A 7 -16.17 7.10 3.40
N ASN A 8 -15.48 6.06 2.96
CA ASN A 8 -15.02 4.98 3.82
C ASN A 8 -13.64 5.38 4.37
N ASN A 9 -13.63 6.05 5.52
CA ASN A 9 -12.38 6.44 6.19
C ASN A 9 -11.86 5.25 7.02
N LEU A 10 -10.68 4.74 6.67
CA LEU A 10 -9.97 3.74 7.45
C LEU A 10 -8.87 4.43 8.27
N LYS A 11 -8.88 4.27 9.60
CA LYS A 11 -7.83 4.79 10.49
C LYS A 11 -6.92 3.63 10.92
N ILE A 12 -5.64 3.73 10.57
CA ILE A 12 -4.60 2.79 10.99
C ILE A 12 -3.74 3.50 12.05
N VAL A 13 -3.55 2.89 13.21
CA VAL A 13 -2.74 3.42 14.31
C VAL A 13 -1.68 2.39 14.67
N GLY A 14 -0.43 2.84 14.72
CA GLY A 14 0.71 2.03 15.07
C GLY A 14 1.65 2.74 16.03
N SER A 15 2.48 1.98 16.74
CA SER A 15 3.54 2.51 17.60
C SER A 15 4.77 1.59 17.55
N GLY A 16 5.91 2.07 18.08
CA GLY A 16 7.14 1.27 18.17
C GLY A 16 7.86 0.99 16.84
N HIS A 17 7.38 1.56 15.74
CA HIS A 17 8.06 1.56 14.44
C HIS A 17 8.80 2.90 14.26
N ASP A 18 9.92 2.88 13.53
CA ASP A 18 10.66 4.10 13.19
C ASP A 18 10.22 4.73 11.86
N SER A 19 9.46 3.97 11.05
CA SER A 19 9.07 4.33 9.70
C SER A 19 7.72 3.72 9.32
N VAL A 20 7.03 4.33 8.35
CA VAL A 20 5.87 3.76 7.68
C VAL A 20 6.17 3.67 6.19
N VAL A 21 6.05 2.48 5.61
CA VAL A 21 6.17 2.27 4.16
C VAL A 21 4.79 2.38 3.54
N ILE A 22 4.70 3.22 2.50
CA ILE A 22 3.52 3.33 1.65
C ILE A 22 3.91 2.82 0.28
N TRP A 23 3.28 1.73 -0.17
CA TRP A 23 3.72 1.04 -1.36
C TRP A 23 2.58 0.47 -2.20
N ASN A 24 2.79 0.46 -3.51
CA ASN A 24 1.99 -0.28 -4.46
C ASN A 24 2.84 -0.57 -5.71
N PRO A 25 2.68 -1.74 -6.35
CA PRO A 25 3.54 -2.16 -7.45
C PRO A 25 3.35 -1.36 -8.75
N TRP A 26 2.23 -0.63 -8.89
CA TRP A 26 1.72 -0.09 -10.14
C TRP A 26 1.66 -1.15 -11.26
N LYS A 27 1.25 -0.72 -12.46
CA LYS A 27 1.01 -1.59 -13.61
C LYS A 27 2.20 -2.47 -13.99
N GLU A 28 3.40 -1.90 -14.08
CA GLU A 28 4.58 -2.67 -14.50
C GLU A 28 5.07 -3.65 -13.43
N GLY A 29 4.89 -3.32 -12.14
CA GLY A 29 5.21 -4.22 -11.05
C GLY A 29 4.21 -5.37 -10.97
N ALA A 30 2.91 -5.06 -11.05
CA ALA A 30 1.83 -6.06 -11.01
C ALA A 30 2.01 -7.10 -12.11
N LYS A 31 2.24 -6.67 -13.36
CA LYS A 31 2.50 -7.55 -14.51
C LYS A 31 3.69 -8.49 -14.37
N LYS A 32 4.63 -8.20 -13.47
CA LYS A 32 5.84 -9.01 -13.24
C LYS A 32 5.66 -10.00 -12.09
N MET A 33 4.58 -9.90 -11.33
CA MET A 33 4.28 -10.75 -10.18
C MET A 33 3.32 -11.86 -10.61
N ASN A 34 3.82 -13.09 -10.74
CA ASN A 34 3.03 -14.22 -11.25
C ASN A 34 1.84 -14.60 -10.35
N ASP A 35 1.87 -14.18 -9.09
CA ASP A 35 0.87 -14.43 -8.05
C ASP A 35 0.02 -13.18 -7.73
N PHE A 36 0.08 -12.15 -8.57
CA PHE A 36 -0.66 -10.91 -8.40
C PHE A 36 -1.38 -10.52 -9.71
N ASP A 37 -2.63 -10.09 -9.61
CA ASP A 37 -3.42 -9.71 -10.79
C ASP A 37 -2.83 -8.46 -11.50
N ASP A 38 -2.73 -8.50 -12.83
CA ASP A 38 -2.20 -7.41 -13.68
C ASP A 38 -2.78 -6.02 -13.35
N ASP A 39 -4.07 -5.96 -13.01
CA ASP A 39 -4.81 -4.74 -12.65
C ASP A 39 -5.17 -4.65 -11.15
N GLY A 40 -4.77 -5.63 -10.33
CA GLY A 40 -5.07 -5.68 -8.90
C GLY A 40 -4.52 -4.48 -8.11
N PHE A 41 -3.50 -3.82 -8.67
CA PHE A 41 -2.88 -2.63 -8.09
C PHE A 41 -3.85 -1.43 -7.98
N ILE A 42 -4.95 -1.40 -8.74
CA ILE A 42 -5.90 -0.28 -8.74
C ILE A 42 -6.72 -0.24 -7.45
N GLU A 43 -6.95 -1.39 -6.83
CA GLU A 43 -7.87 -1.57 -5.71
C GLU A 43 -7.14 -1.74 -4.36
N MET A 44 -5.83 -1.49 -4.30
CA MET A 44 -5.02 -1.69 -3.08
C MET A 44 -4.01 -0.57 -2.82
N ILE A 45 -3.64 -0.42 -1.55
CA ILE A 45 -2.45 0.32 -1.11
C ILE A 45 -1.86 -0.40 0.11
N CYS A 46 -0.55 -0.61 0.13
CA CYS A 46 0.13 -1.12 1.32
C CYS A 46 0.47 0.05 2.25
N VAL A 47 0.14 -0.13 3.54
CA VAL A 47 0.51 0.78 4.63
C VAL A 47 1.15 -0.08 5.72
N GLU A 48 2.47 -0.03 5.81
CA GLU A 48 3.26 -0.97 6.61
C GLU A 48 4.03 -0.23 7.70
N MET A 49 3.86 -0.64 8.95
CA MET A 49 4.72 -0.18 10.05
C MET A 49 6.05 -0.92 9.98
N ALA A 50 7.17 -0.20 9.91
CA ALA A 50 8.49 -0.79 9.68
C ALA A 50 9.56 -0.19 10.59
N ASN A 51 10.55 -1.03 10.95
CA ASN A 51 11.81 -0.61 11.56
C ASN A 51 12.91 -0.70 10.52
N THR A 52 13.25 0.44 9.90
CA THR A 52 14.13 0.49 8.72
C THR A 52 15.46 1.16 9.00
N LYS A 53 15.65 1.77 10.18
CA LYS A 53 16.97 2.25 10.58
C LYS A 53 17.90 1.06 10.69
N LYS A 54 18.99 1.11 9.92
CA LYS A 54 20.14 0.24 10.12
C LYS A 54 20.65 0.46 11.56
N LEU A 55 20.99 -0.62 12.26
CA LEU A 55 21.89 -0.53 13.40
C LEU A 55 23.18 0.13 12.86
N SER A 56 23.40 1.39 13.22
CA SER A 56 24.66 2.10 13.00
C SER A 56 25.78 1.44 13.78
#